data_AF-A0A6P5ZUA2-F1
#
_entry.id   AF-A0A6P5ZUA2-F1
#
_cell.length_a   1.000
_cell.length_b   1.000
_cell.length_c   1.000
_cell.angle_alpha   90.00
_cell.angle_beta   90.00
_cell.angle_gamma   90.00
#
_symmetry.space_group_name_H-M   'P 1'
#
loop_
_entity.id
_entity.type
_entity.pdbx_description
1 polymer ?
#
loop_
_entity_poly.entity_id
_entity_poly.type
_entity_poly.pdbx_seq_one_letter_code
_entity_poly.pdbx_strand_id
1 'polypeptide(L)'
;MSITGGAGFVTSEGKKKLFLAFFASILLVTAIVSIAATVSVSKKKSSDDNNNNAAHSIIKTSCSSTLYPELCLSTISAAPDAGTKIKNPKDVIEMSLNLTVTAVQGNYLSIKKLISTRKGLTKREKVALNDCLELVDETLDELYKAEQDLSDYPNFNKSISQHADELKSLLSAAMTNQDTCIDGFSHDDADKKVREALIDGQMHVFHMCSNALAMIKNLTDTDMTRQGYPSGRQLEEQDETEWPEWLSAGDRRLLQATTVTPDVTVAADGSGDFRTVSEAVAAAPERSTRRYIIKIKAGVYRENVDVPRRKTNLMFVGDGRVNTIITASRNVVDGSTTFNSATVAAVGDGFLARDITFQNTAGPSKHQAVALRVGSDLSAFYRCDMLAYQDTLYVHSLRQFYIECLIAGTVDFIFGNAAAVFQNCDVHARRPNPGQRNMVTAQGRDDPNQNTGIVIQKCRIGATSDLQAVKNSFSTYLGRPWKQYSRTVIMQSVISEIIHPAGWFEWEGDFALDTLTYREHQNNGSGAGTSNRVTWKGYMVITTVAEAQSYTARNFIAGDSWLKATGFPFSLGL
;
A
#
# COMPACT_ATOMS: atom_id res chain seq x y z
N MET A 1 54.15 18.75 -37.26
CA MET A 1 54.66 19.46 -38.45
C MET A 1 54.37 18.59 -39.66
N SER A 2 53.37 18.97 -40.45
CA SER A 2 52.89 18.29 -41.66
C SER A 2 53.92 18.37 -42.80
N ILE A 3 54.03 17.35 -43.65
CA ILE A 3 54.48 17.47 -45.07
C ILE A 3 53.82 16.34 -45.94
N THR A 4 52.98 16.79 -46.91
CA THR A 4 52.69 16.35 -48.32
C THR A 4 52.59 14.86 -48.71
N GLY A 5 51.60 14.34 -49.48
CA GLY A 5 51.02 14.76 -50.79
C GLY A 5 51.74 14.03 -51.95
N GLY A 6 51.19 13.46 -53.03
CA GLY A 6 49.85 13.16 -53.55
C GLY A 6 49.98 12.53 -54.98
N ALA A 7 48.89 11.89 -55.45
CA ALA A 7 48.47 11.60 -56.84
C ALA A 7 49.12 10.50 -57.74
N GLY A 8 48.26 9.76 -58.47
CA GLY A 8 48.53 9.28 -59.84
C GLY A 8 48.05 7.87 -60.24
N PHE A 9 46.96 7.78 -61.02
CA PHE A 9 46.32 6.59 -61.62
C PHE A 9 46.97 6.09 -62.92
N VAL A 10 46.76 4.81 -63.29
CA VAL A 10 46.11 4.27 -64.53
C VAL A 10 46.58 2.84 -64.89
N THR A 11 45.60 2.09 -65.40
CA THR A 11 45.37 0.65 -65.69
C THR A 11 45.97 0.07 -66.98
N SER A 12 46.01 -1.28 -67.09
CA SER A 12 45.77 -2.06 -68.32
C SER A 12 45.71 -3.58 -67.97
N GLU A 13 44.55 -4.25 -67.87
CA GLU A 13 43.71 -4.84 -68.94
C GLU A 13 44.43 -5.75 -69.95
N GLY A 14 44.53 -7.05 -69.62
CA GLY A 14 44.98 -8.06 -70.59
C GLY A 14 44.81 -9.54 -70.21
N LYS A 15 44.15 -9.89 -69.09
CA LYS A 15 44.03 -11.30 -68.63
C LYS A 15 42.61 -11.74 -68.26
N LYS A 16 41.58 -11.09 -68.78
CA LYS A 16 40.16 -11.35 -68.45
C LYS A 16 39.41 -12.30 -69.40
N LYS A 17 40.02 -12.84 -70.46
CA LYS A 17 39.27 -13.60 -71.49
C LYS A 17 39.51 -15.10 -71.56
N LEU A 18 40.33 -15.69 -70.68
CA LEU A 18 40.57 -17.15 -70.68
C LEU A 18 40.13 -17.90 -69.41
N PHE A 19 39.56 -17.22 -68.42
CA PHE A 19 39.07 -17.85 -67.18
C PHE A 19 37.53 -18.03 -67.13
N LEU A 20 36.80 -17.53 -68.13
CA LEU A 20 35.33 -17.50 -68.14
C LEU A 20 34.66 -18.72 -68.82
N ALA A 21 35.41 -19.70 -69.31
CA ALA A 21 34.84 -20.83 -70.05
C ALA A 21 34.73 -22.15 -69.25
N PHE A 22 35.26 -22.23 -68.02
CA PHE A 22 35.26 -23.48 -67.24
C PHE A 22 34.24 -23.54 -66.10
N PHE A 23 33.51 -22.45 -65.81
CA PHE A 23 32.51 -22.41 -64.72
C PHE A 23 31.05 -22.48 -65.18
N ALA A 24 30.79 -22.65 -66.49
CA ALA A 24 29.43 -22.68 -67.03
C ALA A 24 28.75 -24.07 -66.97
N SER A 25 29.46 -25.13 -66.58
CA SER A 25 28.92 -26.51 -66.60
C SER A 25 28.78 -27.18 -65.22
N ILE A 26 29.17 -26.52 -64.12
CA ILE A 26 28.92 -26.98 -62.73
C ILE A 26 27.78 -26.19 -62.05
N LEU A 27 27.08 -25.33 -62.78
CA LEU A 27 26.01 -24.47 -62.25
C LEU A 27 24.59 -24.90 -62.62
N LEU A 28 24.41 -26.09 -63.23
CA LEU A 28 23.07 -26.55 -63.66
C LEU A 28 22.54 -27.81 -62.96
N VAL A 29 23.26 -28.40 -62.00
CA VAL A 29 22.77 -29.57 -61.22
C VAL A 29 22.55 -29.27 -59.73
N THR A 30 22.96 -28.12 -59.21
CA THR A 30 22.66 -27.69 -57.82
C THR A 30 21.44 -26.77 -57.69
N ALA A 31 20.77 -26.45 -58.81
CA ALA A 31 19.64 -25.50 -58.84
C ALA A 31 18.26 -26.14 -58.54
N ILE A 32 18.13 -27.46 -58.38
CA ILE A 32 16.83 -28.12 -58.13
C ILE A 32 16.69 -28.70 -56.70
N VAL A 33 17.77 -28.87 -55.94
CA VAL A 33 17.67 -29.26 -54.51
C VAL A 33 17.67 -28.04 -53.56
N SER A 34 18.03 -26.85 -54.06
CA SER A 34 18.13 -25.63 -53.26
C SER A 34 16.80 -24.86 -53.10
N ILE A 35 15.76 -25.19 -53.88
CA ILE A 35 14.45 -24.52 -53.82
C ILE A 35 13.53 -25.17 -52.76
N ALA A 36 13.80 -26.41 -52.33
CA ALA A 36 13.04 -27.04 -51.25
C ALA A 36 13.57 -26.69 -49.84
N ALA A 37 14.82 -26.21 -49.71
CA ALA A 37 15.42 -25.86 -48.41
C ALA A 37 15.42 -24.35 -48.09
N THR A 38 15.19 -23.46 -49.06
CA THR A 38 15.09 -22.00 -48.82
C THR A 38 13.66 -21.51 -48.56
N VAL A 39 12.63 -22.28 -48.93
CA VAL A 39 11.23 -21.93 -48.62
C VAL A 39 10.86 -22.22 -47.15
N SER A 40 11.66 -23.05 -46.45
CA SER A 40 11.46 -23.34 -45.03
C SER A 40 12.28 -22.46 -44.06
N VAL A 41 13.26 -21.70 -44.56
CA VAL A 41 14.09 -20.80 -43.73
C VAL A 41 13.64 -19.33 -43.86
N SER A 42 13.09 -18.91 -45.00
CA SER A 42 12.55 -17.55 -45.18
C SER A 42 11.18 -17.33 -44.51
N LYS A 43 10.47 -18.40 -44.12
CA LYS A 43 9.22 -18.29 -43.31
C LYS A 43 9.45 -18.10 -41.81
N LYS A 44 10.65 -18.43 -41.27
CA LYS A 44 10.96 -18.23 -39.84
C LYS A 44 11.48 -16.82 -39.53
N LYS A 45 12.28 -16.23 -40.42
CA LYS A 45 12.82 -14.86 -40.20
C LYS A 45 11.75 -13.76 -40.31
N SER A 46 10.79 -13.92 -41.23
CA SER A 46 9.67 -12.97 -41.38
C SER A 46 8.67 -13.01 -40.22
N SER A 47 8.47 -14.16 -39.56
CA SER A 47 7.57 -14.23 -38.41
C SER A 47 8.22 -13.67 -37.15
N ASP A 48 9.51 -13.93 -36.93
CA ASP A 48 10.23 -13.46 -35.74
C ASP A 48 10.44 -11.93 -35.76
N ASP A 49 10.78 -11.34 -36.91
CA ASP A 49 10.88 -9.87 -37.04
C ASP A 49 9.52 -9.18 -36.89
N ASN A 50 8.44 -9.77 -37.43
CA ASN A 50 7.08 -9.23 -37.27
C ASN A 50 6.54 -9.39 -35.84
N ASN A 51 6.79 -10.52 -35.17
CA ASN A 51 6.39 -10.73 -33.78
C ASN A 51 7.17 -9.82 -32.82
N ASN A 52 8.48 -9.64 -33.03
CA ASN A 52 9.28 -8.70 -32.25
C ASN A 52 8.79 -7.26 -32.43
N ASN A 53 8.42 -6.86 -33.66
CA ASN A 53 7.84 -5.54 -33.93
C ASN A 53 6.45 -5.37 -33.28
N ALA A 54 5.62 -6.41 -33.30
CA ALA A 54 4.29 -6.39 -32.66
C ALA A 54 4.41 -6.29 -31.14
N ALA A 55 5.25 -7.12 -30.51
CA ALA A 55 5.54 -7.08 -29.08
C ALA A 55 6.07 -5.71 -28.66
N HIS A 56 7.04 -5.15 -29.41
CA HIS A 56 7.59 -3.83 -29.13
C HIS A 56 6.52 -2.72 -29.18
N SER A 57 5.60 -2.78 -30.14
CA SER A 57 4.47 -1.84 -30.20
C SER A 57 3.54 -1.97 -28.98
N ILE A 58 3.21 -3.19 -28.56
CA ILE A 58 2.36 -3.44 -27.39
C ILE A 58 3.03 -2.93 -26.10
N ILE A 59 4.33 -3.18 -25.93
CA ILE A 59 5.11 -2.67 -24.79
C ILE A 59 5.08 -1.15 -24.78
N LYS A 60 5.40 -0.51 -25.91
CA LYS A 60 5.44 0.94 -26.02
C LYS A 60 4.09 1.59 -25.69
N THR A 61 3.00 1.03 -26.22
CA THR A 61 1.65 1.54 -25.93
C THR A 61 1.29 1.35 -24.46
N SER A 62 1.58 0.19 -23.87
CA SER A 62 1.27 -0.12 -22.46
C SER A 62 2.07 0.77 -21.48
N CYS A 63 3.35 0.97 -21.76
CA CYS A 63 4.22 1.81 -20.94
C CYS A 63 3.93 3.32 -21.06
N SER A 64 3.29 3.77 -22.14
CA SER A 64 3.11 5.22 -22.41
C SER A 64 2.23 5.96 -21.40
N SER A 65 1.34 5.23 -20.71
CA SER A 65 0.44 5.77 -19.68
C SER A 65 1.00 5.66 -18.25
N THR A 66 2.26 5.25 -18.08
CA THR A 66 2.89 5.05 -16.77
C THR A 66 3.64 6.30 -16.30
N LEU A 67 3.98 6.39 -15.01
CA LEU A 67 4.74 7.53 -14.48
C LEU A 67 6.22 7.47 -14.86
N TYR A 68 6.76 6.27 -15.08
CA TYR A 68 8.17 6.05 -15.46
C TYR A 68 8.25 5.27 -16.78
N PRO A 69 7.81 5.85 -17.92
CA PRO A 69 7.65 5.15 -19.18
C PRO A 69 8.97 4.61 -19.75
N GLU A 70 10.07 5.34 -19.60
CA GLU A 70 11.40 4.89 -20.04
C GLU A 70 11.89 3.68 -19.24
N LEU A 71 11.65 3.68 -17.92
CA LEU A 71 11.98 2.53 -17.07
C LEU A 71 11.13 1.32 -17.45
N CYS A 72 9.82 1.50 -17.67
CA CYS A 72 8.92 0.44 -18.14
C CYS A 72 9.40 -0.17 -19.46
N LEU A 73 9.67 0.68 -20.46
CA LEU A 73 10.06 0.25 -21.80
C LEU A 73 11.40 -0.48 -21.78
N SER A 74 12.41 0.10 -21.13
CA SER A 74 13.76 -0.47 -21.08
C SER A 74 13.81 -1.79 -20.31
N THR A 75 13.11 -1.89 -19.18
CA THR A 75 13.09 -3.09 -18.34
C THR A 75 12.41 -4.25 -19.06
N ILE A 76 11.25 -4.03 -19.66
CA ILE A 76 10.48 -5.08 -20.33
C ILE A 76 11.15 -5.48 -21.67
N SER A 77 11.67 -4.52 -22.44
CA SER A 77 12.33 -4.82 -23.71
C SER A 77 13.65 -5.58 -23.55
N ALA A 78 14.30 -5.46 -22.39
CA ALA A 78 15.53 -6.19 -22.07
C ALA A 78 15.27 -7.66 -21.66
N ALA A 79 14.03 -8.05 -21.41
CA ALA A 79 13.71 -9.42 -21.01
C ALA A 79 13.91 -10.40 -22.20
N PRO A 80 14.65 -11.52 -22.03
CA PRO A 80 15.03 -12.41 -23.12
C PRO A 80 13.85 -12.93 -23.97
N ASP A 81 12.69 -13.11 -23.36
CA ASP A 81 11.51 -13.70 -24.01
C ASP A 81 10.44 -12.66 -24.39
N ALA A 82 10.71 -11.35 -24.22
CA ALA A 82 9.73 -10.28 -24.44
C ALA A 82 9.07 -10.36 -25.83
N GLY A 83 9.88 -10.56 -26.88
CA GLY A 83 9.42 -10.61 -28.26
C GLY A 83 8.52 -11.81 -28.61
N THR A 84 8.53 -12.87 -27.80
CA THR A 84 7.74 -14.08 -28.05
C THR A 84 6.59 -14.29 -27.08
N LYS A 85 6.72 -13.83 -25.82
CA LYS A 85 5.70 -13.97 -24.78
C LYS A 85 4.63 -12.88 -24.84
N ILE A 86 4.98 -11.67 -25.26
CA ILE A 86 4.05 -10.53 -25.25
C ILE A 86 3.16 -10.54 -26.49
N LYS A 87 1.86 -10.76 -26.29
CA LYS A 87 0.82 -10.76 -27.32
C LYS A 87 -0.29 -9.77 -27.02
N ASN A 88 -0.45 -9.35 -25.76
CA ASN A 88 -1.45 -8.40 -25.32
C ASN A 88 -0.97 -7.60 -24.08
N PRO A 89 -1.68 -6.53 -23.65
CA PRO A 89 -1.26 -5.71 -22.51
C PRO A 89 -1.16 -6.45 -21.17
N LYS A 90 -1.97 -7.50 -20.94
CA LYS A 90 -1.88 -8.33 -19.72
C LYS A 90 -0.50 -8.98 -19.61
N ASP A 91 0.03 -9.51 -20.73
CA ASP A 91 1.35 -10.15 -20.77
C ASP A 91 2.48 -9.16 -20.42
N VAL A 92 2.32 -7.87 -20.76
CA VAL A 92 3.27 -6.82 -20.38
C VAL A 92 3.26 -6.62 -18.87
N ILE A 93 2.07 -6.62 -18.25
CA ILE A 93 1.91 -6.48 -16.80
C ILE A 93 2.49 -7.71 -16.08
N GLU A 94 2.17 -8.93 -16.52
CA GLU A 94 2.72 -10.17 -15.96
C GLU A 94 4.25 -10.17 -16.00
N MET A 95 4.83 -9.76 -17.13
CA MET A 95 6.28 -9.63 -17.27
C MET A 95 6.85 -8.55 -16.34
N SER A 96 6.17 -7.41 -16.22
CA SER A 96 6.56 -6.33 -15.32
C SER A 96 6.57 -6.78 -13.86
N LEU A 97 5.55 -7.53 -13.41
CA LEU A 97 5.49 -8.06 -12.05
C LEU A 97 6.63 -9.03 -11.76
N ASN A 98 6.90 -9.97 -12.66
CA ASN A 98 7.97 -10.95 -12.49
C ASN A 98 9.37 -10.29 -12.42
N LEU A 99 9.63 -9.30 -13.29
CA LEU A 99 10.85 -8.52 -13.23
C LEU A 99 10.95 -7.72 -11.92
N THR A 100 9.82 -7.22 -11.42
CA THR A 100 9.76 -6.52 -10.13
C THR A 100 10.09 -7.47 -8.98
N VAL A 101 9.53 -8.68 -8.95
CA VAL A 101 9.87 -9.73 -7.97
C VAL A 101 11.38 -9.99 -7.97
N THR A 102 11.99 -10.10 -9.15
CA THR A 102 13.44 -10.31 -9.29
C THR A 102 14.23 -9.14 -8.69
N ALA A 103 13.80 -7.90 -8.93
CA ALA A 103 14.44 -6.72 -8.35
C ALA A 103 14.31 -6.67 -6.82
N VAL A 104 13.14 -7.02 -6.28
CA VAL A 104 12.88 -7.11 -4.83
C VAL A 104 13.77 -8.16 -4.16
N GLN A 105 13.92 -9.34 -4.77
CA GLN A 105 14.85 -10.38 -4.30
C GLN A 105 16.30 -9.89 -4.31
N GLY A 106 16.70 -9.12 -5.34
CA GLY A 106 18.02 -8.47 -5.40
C GLY A 106 18.23 -7.46 -4.27
N ASN A 107 17.22 -6.65 -3.95
CA ASN A 107 17.25 -5.72 -2.82
C ASN A 107 17.38 -6.45 -1.48
N TYR A 108 16.62 -7.54 -1.29
CA TYR A 108 16.72 -8.38 -0.09
C TYR A 108 18.16 -8.86 0.17
N LEU A 109 18.81 -9.39 -0.87
CA LEU A 109 20.20 -9.85 -0.80
C LEU A 109 21.16 -8.68 -0.51
N SER A 110 20.92 -7.52 -1.10
CA SER A 110 21.72 -6.31 -0.88
C SER A 110 21.63 -5.82 0.56
N ILE A 111 20.42 -5.81 1.15
CA ILE A 111 20.21 -5.47 2.56
C ILE A 111 20.91 -6.48 3.47
N LYS A 112 20.74 -7.79 3.23
CA LYS A 112 21.46 -8.83 4.00
C LYS A 112 22.97 -8.68 3.93
N LYS A 113 23.49 -8.40 2.73
CA LYS A 113 24.92 -8.13 2.54
C LYS A 113 25.34 -6.91 3.34
N LEU A 114 24.57 -5.82 3.33
CA LEU A 114 24.87 -4.61 4.08
C LEU A 114 24.92 -4.87 5.60
N ILE A 115 23.96 -5.61 6.14
CA ILE A 115 23.93 -6.02 7.57
C ILE A 115 25.18 -6.82 7.94
N SER A 116 25.57 -7.78 7.10
CA SER A 116 26.69 -8.69 7.39
C SER A 116 28.08 -8.07 7.20
N THR A 117 28.22 -7.10 6.29
CA THR A 117 29.53 -6.58 5.85
C THR A 117 29.87 -5.22 6.45
N ARG A 118 28.88 -4.38 6.74
CA ARG A 118 29.11 -3.02 7.23
C ARG A 118 29.45 -3.02 8.71
N LYS A 119 30.65 -2.55 9.03
CA LYS A 119 31.10 -2.35 10.41
C LYS A 119 30.56 -1.03 10.96
N GLY A 120 30.38 -0.97 12.28
CA GLY A 120 30.00 0.27 12.98
C GLY A 120 28.51 0.63 12.89
N LEU A 121 27.64 -0.29 12.46
CA LEU A 121 26.19 -0.06 12.47
C LEU A 121 25.69 0.22 13.89
N THR A 122 25.00 1.33 14.08
CA THR A 122 24.33 1.68 15.33
C THR A 122 23.21 0.69 15.64
N LYS A 123 22.70 0.71 16.88
CA LYS A 123 21.55 -0.11 17.25
C LYS A 123 20.32 0.25 16.41
N ARG A 124 20.09 1.54 16.16
CA ARG A 124 18.98 2.06 15.36
C ARG A 124 19.08 1.60 13.91
N GLU A 125 20.25 1.74 13.29
CA GLU A 125 20.48 1.31 11.90
C GLU A 125 20.21 -0.19 11.73
N LYS A 126 20.59 -1.03 12.71
CA LYS A 126 20.28 -2.47 12.68
C LYS A 126 18.78 -2.75 12.78
N VAL A 127 18.05 -1.99 13.60
CA VAL A 127 16.58 -2.10 13.69
C VAL A 127 15.97 -1.72 12.34
N ALA A 128 16.33 -0.57 11.78
CA ALA A 128 15.83 -0.11 10.48
C ALA A 128 16.15 -1.10 9.33
N LEU A 129 17.35 -1.68 9.32
CA LEU A 129 17.71 -2.70 8.33
C LEU A 129 16.89 -4.00 8.48
N ASN A 130 16.54 -4.39 9.70
CA ASN A 130 15.66 -5.53 9.93
C ASN A 130 14.21 -5.22 9.54
N ASP A 131 13.72 -4.01 9.86
CA ASP A 131 12.40 -3.54 9.41
C ASP A 131 12.34 -3.58 7.86
N CYS A 132 13.40 -3.14 7.17
CA CYS A 132 13.49 -3.28 5.71
C CYS A 132 13.42 -4.72 5.22
N LEU A 133 14.03 -5.68 5.92
CA LEU A 133 13.93 -7.10 5.52
C LEU A 133 12.50 -7.63 5.70
N GLU A 134 11.79 -7.22 6.74
CA GLU A 134 10.37 -7.53 6.97
C GLU A 134 9.51 -6.94 5.83
N LEU A 135 9.69 -5.65 5.54
CA LEU A 135 8.96 -4.95 4.47
C LEU A 135 9.24 -5.53 3.07
N VAL A 136 10.45 -5.99 2.81
CA VAL A 136 10.80 -6.66 1.54
C VAL A 136 10.16 -8.05 1.45
N ASP A 137 10.09 -8.79 2.55
CA ASP A 137 9.37 -10.08 2.61
C ASP A 137 7.86 -9.88 2.37
N GLU A 138 7.26 -8.88 3.03
CA GLU A 138 5.87 -8.49 2.78
C GLU A 138 5.66 -8.13 1.30
N THR A 139 6.53 -7.30 0.72
CA THR A 139 6.46 -6.90 -0.69
C THR A 139 6.43 -8.10 -1.64
N LEU A 140 7.23 -9.15 -1.37
CA LEU A 140 7.20 -10.36 -2.17
C LEU A 140 5.86 -11.08 -2.07
N ASP A 141 5.29 -11.19 -0.87
CA ASP A 141 3.95 -11.75 -0.67
C ASP A 141 2.87 -10.96 -1.43
N GLU A 142 2.93 -9.61 -1.41
CA GLU A 142 2.02 -8.79 -2.22
C GLU A 142 2.15 -9.05 -3.71
N LEU A 143 3.38 -9.10 -4.23
CA LEU A 143 3.64 -9.31 -5.65
C LEU A 143 3.19 -10.70 -6.11
N TYR A 144 3.45 -11.75 -5.33
CA TYR A 144 2.99 -13.11 -5.66
C TYR A 144 1.47 -13.22 -5.65
N LYS A 145 0.79 -12.57 -4.71
CA LYS A 145 -0.68 -12.48 -4.73
C LYS A 145 -1.18 -11.72 -5.96
N ALA A 146 -0.51 -10.64 -6.34
CA ALA A 146 -0.87 -9.87 -7.52
C ALA A 146 -0.67 -10.67 -8.82
N GLU A 147 0.42 -11.46 -8.93
CA GLU A 147 0.63 -12.37 -10.05
C GLU A 147 -0.46 -13.44 -10.13
N GLN A 148 -0.85 -14.03 -9.00
CA GLN A 148 -1.93 -15.02 -8.96
C GLN A 148 -3.28 -14.41 -9.34
N ASP A 149 -3.64 -13.25 -8.77
CA ASP A 149 -4.92 -12.59 -9.08
C ASP A 149 -4.97 -12.12 -10.55
N LEU A 150 -3.85 -11.65 -11.09
CA LEU A 150 -3.74 -11.29 -12.50
C LEU A 150 -3.85 -12.53 -13.40
N SER A 151 -3.27 -13.67 -13.03
CA SER A 151 -3.43 -14.91 -13.78
C SER A 151 -4.90 -15.28 -13.95
N ASP A 152 -5.68 -15.13 -12.86
CA ASP A 152 -7.11 -15.45 -12.80
C ASP A 152 -8.01 -14.41 -13.53
N TYR A 153 -7.48 -13.23 -13.83
CA TYR A 153 -8.18 -12.16 -14.58
C TYR A 153 -8.46 -12.54 -16.06
N PRO A 154 -9.64 -12.21 -16.63
CA PRO A 154 -10.74 -11.45 -16.02
C PRO A 154 -11.83 -12.30 -15.38
N ASN A 155 -11.73 -13.65 -15.44
CA ASN A 155 -12.83 -14.55 -15.10
C ASN A 155 -12.35 -15.73 -14.23
N PHE A 156 -12.49 -15.58 -12.92
CA PHE A 156 -12.48 -16.69 -11.96
C PHE A 156 -13.11 -16.23 -10.63
N ASN A 157 -14.40 -16.54 -10.39
CA ASN A 157 -15.14 -16.25 -9.16
C ASN A 157 -15.06 -14.79 -8.61
N LYS A 158 -14.55 -13.85 -9.41
CA LYS A 158 -14.41 -12.43 -9.10
C LYS A 158 -14.84 -11.59 -10.29
N SER A 159 -15.47 -10.45 -10.02
CA SER A 159 -15.73 -9.44 -11.03
C SER A 159 -14.45 -8.68 -11.39
N ILE A 160 -14.46 -7.98 -12.53
CA ILE A 160 -13.36 -7.08 -12.92
C ILE A 160 -13.10 -6.02 -11.84
N SER A 161 -14.15 -5.49 -11.21
CA SER A 161 -13.99 -4.50 -10.13
C SER A 161 -13.31 -5.09 -8.90
N GLN A 162 -13.58 -6.35 -8.55
CA GLN A 162 -12.92 -7.04 -7.44
C GLN A 162 -11.43 -7.28 -7.73
N HIS A 163 -11.11 -7.74 -8.95
CA HIS A 163 -9.71 -7.85 -9.39
C HIS A 163 -9.00 -6.49 -9.37
N ALA A 164 -9.66 -5.44 -9.86
CA ALA A 164 -9.10 -4.10 -9.86
C ALA A 164 -8.79 -3.61 -8.43
N ASP A 165 -9.72 -3.80 -7.50
CA ASP A 165 -9.53 -3.40 -6.10
C ASP A 165 -8.39 -4.20 -5.43
N GLU A 166 -8.31 -5.50 -5.69
CA GLU A 166 -7.27 -6.39 -5.15
C GLU A 166 -5.88 -5.99 -5.67
N LEU A 167 -5.69 -5.98 -6.99
CA LEU A 167 -4.41 -5.67 -7.63
C LEU A 167 -3.90 -4.27 -7.27
N LYS A 168 -4.80 -3.27 -7.26
CA LYS A 168 -4.45 -1.90 -6.87
C LYS A 168 -4.03 -1.83 -5.41
N SER A 169 -4.70 -2.57 -4.51
CA SER A 169 -4.36 -2.58 -3.07
C SER A 169 -3.01 -3.24 -2.81
N LEU A 170 -2.75 -4.39 -3.46
CA LEU A 170 -1.49 -5.13 -3.31
C LEU A 170 -0.29 -4.31 -3.82
N LEU A 171 -0.38 -3.70 -5.01
CA LEU A 171 0.72 -2.87 -5.51
C LEU A 171 0.87 -1.56 -4.73
N SER A 172 -0.22 -0.97 -4.23
CA SER A 172 -0.12 0.21 -3.36
C SER A 172 0.62 -0.13 -2.06
N ALA A 173 0.38 -1.31 -1.49
CA ALA A 173 1.11 -1.79 -0.31
C ALA A 173 2.59 -2.08 -0.61
N ALA A 174 2.90 -2.78 -1.70
CA ALA A 174 4.27 -3.04 -2.14
C ALA A 174 5.11 -1.76 -2.27
N MET A 175 4.53 -0.70 -2.83
CA MET A 175 5.16 0.62 -2.91
C MET A 175 5.36 1.26 -1.53
N THR A 176 4.33 1.21 -0.67
CA THR A 176 4.38 1.75 0.70
C THR A 176 5.47 1.09 1.53
N ASN A 177 5.74 -0.20 1.31
CA ASN A 177 6.80 -0.93 1.99
C ASN A 177 8.20 -0.40 1.61
N GLN A 178 8.42 -0.03 0.34
CA GLN A 178 9.71 0.54 -0.11
C GLN A 178 9.96 1.90 0.57
N ASP A 179 8.94 2.76 0.58
CA ASP A 179 9.01 4.07 1.24
C ASP A 179 9.29 3.93 2.73
N THR A 180 8.57 3.03 3.41
CA THR A 180 8.72 2.81 4.85
C THR A 180 10.12 2.29 5.20
N CYS A 181 10.70 1.42 4.36
CA CYS A 181 12.08 0.97 4.53
C CYS A 181 13.05 2.16 4.49
N ILE A 182 12.88 3.07 3.53
CA ILE A 182 13.73 4.26 3.40
C ILE A 182 13.50 5.28 4.54
N ASP A 183 12.24 5.46 4.97
CA ASP A 183 11.87 6.37 6.05
C ASP A 183 12.43 5.93 7.42
N GLY A 184 12.74 4.64 7.59
CA GLY A 184 13.48 4.11 8.73
C GLY A 184 14.84 4.78 8.98
N PHE A 185 15.42 5.42 7.96
CA PHE A 185 16.74 6.06 7.98
C PHE A 185 16.70 7.59 7.91
N SER A 186 15.56 8.24 8.20
CA SER A 186 15.38 9.69 8.03
C SER A 186 15.75 10.56 9.26
N HIS A 187 16.35 9.99 10.32
CA HIS A 187 16.44 10.67 11.62
C HIS A 187 17.82 11.27 11.92
N ASP A 188 18.89 10.48 11.86
CA ASP A 188 20.24 10.93 12.23
C ASP A 188 21.19 11.01 11.02
N ASP A 189 22.26 11.81 11.13
CA ASP A 189 23.30 11.89 10.08
C ASP A 189 24.00 10.55 9.81
N ALA A 190 24.05 9.65 10.80
CA ALA A 190 24.55 8.30 10.61
C ALA A 190 23.63 7.49 9.66
N ASP A 191 22.31 7.58 9.89
CA ASP A 191 21.30 6.89 9.10
C ASP A 191 21.38 7.29 7.62
N LYS A 192 21.71 8.56 7.32
CA LYS A 192 21.85 9.07 5.93
C LYS A 192 22.84 8.25 5.09
N LYS A 193 23.95 7.78 5.65
CA LYS A 193 24.95 6.98 4.91
C LYS A 193 24.50 5.54 4.65
N VAL A 194 23.59 5.01 5.46
CA VAL A 194 22.98 3.69 5.21
C VAL A 194 21.86 3.87 4.18
N ARG A 195 21.07 4.93 4.31
CA ARG A 195 20.03 5.34 3.36
C ARG A 195 20.58 5.49 1.94
N GLU A 196 21.70 6.17 1.76
CA GLU A 196 22.38 6.33 0.46
C GLU A 196 22.71 4.99 -0.22
N ALA A 197 23.01 3.94 0.55
CA ALA A 197 23.32 2.62 0.00
C ALA A 197 22.08 1.81 -0.39
N LEU A 198 20.88 2.24 0.02
CA LEU A 198 19.63 1.51 -0.17
C LEU A 198 18.66 2.22 -1.11
N ILE A 199 18.67 3.56 -1.10
CA ILE A 199 17.64 4.37 -1.75
C ILE A 199 17.47 4.06 -3.23
N ASP A 200 18.56 3.93 -3.98
CA ASP A 200 18.47 3.67 -5.42
C ASP A 200 17.76 2.34 -5.72
N GLY A 201 18.07 1.29 -4.95
CA GLY A 201 17.44 -0.02 -5.10
C GLY A 201 15.96 0.00 -4.70
N GLN A 202 15.63 0.61 -3.56
CA GLN A 202 14.24 0.70 -3.08
C GLN A 202 13.37 1.56 -4.00
N MET A 203 13.87 2.71 -4.44
CA MET A 203 13.16 3.58 -5.38
C MET A 203 13.02 2.95 -6.77
N HIS A 204 14.00 2.15 -7.21
CA HIS A 204 13.87 1.38 -8.45
C HIS A 204 12.69 0.41 -8.37
N VAL A 205 12.57 -0.37 -7.29
CA VAL A 205 11.41 -1.25 -7.06
C VAL A 205 10.11 -0.44 -6.97
N PHE A 206 10.10 0.66 -6.22
CA PHE A 206 8.93 1.55 -6.12
C PHE A 206 8.45 2.00 -7.50
N HIS A 207 9.36 2.46 -8.37
CA HIS A 207 9.02 2.89 -9.73
C HIS A 207 8.54 1.73 -10.61
N MET A 208 9.08 0.52 -10.44
CA MET A 208 8.60 -0.67 -11.15
C MET A 208 7.17 -1.05 -10.72
N CYS A 209 6.88 -1.03 -9.41
CA CYS A 209 5.53 -1.21 -8.88
C CYS A 209 4.55 -0.13 -9.38
N SER A 210 4.98 1.14 -9.40
CA SER A 210 4.20 2.28 -9.93
C SER A 210 3.79 2.06 -11.40
N ASN A 211 4.74 1.64 -12.24
CA ASN A 211 4.46 1.34 -13.64
C ASN A 211 3.47 0.18 -13.79
N ALA A 212 3.66 -0.92 -13.05
CA ALA A 212 2.74 -2.04 -13.05
C ALA A 212 1.33 -1.60 -12.61
N LEU A 213 1.23 -0.77 -11.55
CA LEU A 213 -0.03 -0.24 -11.04
C LEU A 213 -0.75 0.63 -12.07
N ALA A 214 -0.04 1.51 -12.77
CA ALA A 214 -0.61 2.34 -13.82
C ALA A 214 -1.14 1.50 -14.99
N MET A 215 -0.41 0.47 -15.43
CA MET A 215 -0.86 -0.45 -16.47
C MET A 215 -2.08 -1.27 -16.05
N ILE A 216 -2.10 -1.80 -14.82
CA ILE A 216 -3.25 -2.51 -14.24
C ILE A 216 -4.47 -1.60 -14.17
N LYS A 217 -4.31 -0.37 -13.70
CA LYS A 217 -5.38 0.61 -13.64
C LYS A 217 -5.95 0.86 -15.04
N ASN A 218 -5.12 1.06 -16.04
CA ASN A 218 -5.57 1.29 -17.41
C ASN A 218 -6.32 0.07 -17.99
N LEU A 219 -5.78 -1.14 -17.80
CA LEU A 219 -6.42 -2.39 -18.23
C LEU A 219 -7.81 -2.55 -17.60
N THR A 220 -7.88 -2.46 -16.27
CA THR A 220 -9.12 -2.67 -15.53
C THR A 220 -10.16 -1.58 -15.80
N ASP A 221 -9.76 -0.31 -15.86
CA ASP A 221 -10.67 0.80 -16.17
C ASP A 221 -11.25 0.69 -17.60
N THR A 222 -10.42 0.27 -18.57
CA THR A 222 -10.87 0.02 -19.95
C THR A 222 -11.89 -1.11 -20.00
N ASP A 223 -11.62 -2.23 -19.32
CA ASP A 223 -12.51 -3.39 -19.37
C ASP A 223 -13.81 -3.17 -18.58
N MET A 224 -13.76 -2.45 -17.46
CA MET A 224 -14.97 -1.98 -16.75
C MET A 224 -15.85 -1.11 -17.67
N THR A 225 -15.23 -0.17 -18.39
CA THR A 225 -15.95 0.69 -19.34
C THR A 225 -16.61 -0.12 -20.46
N ARG A 226 -15.92 -1.14 -20.99
CA ARG A 226 -16.46 -2.04 -22.03
C ARG A 226 -17.65 -2.87 -21.54
N GLN A 227 -17.66 -3.26 -20.27
CA GLN A 227 -18.76 -4.00 -19.64
C GLN A 227 -19.91 -3.10 -19.16
N GLY A 228 -19.86 -1.79 -19.41
CA GLY A 228 -20.93 -0.86 -19.04
C GLY A 228 -20.96 -0.50 -17.55
N TYR A 229 -19.88 -0.73 -16.80
CA TYR A 229 -19.77 -0.19 -15.44
C TYR A 229 -19.69 1.34 -15.52
N PRO A 230 -20.62 2.09 -14.87
CA PRO A 230 -20.55 3.54 -14.89
C PRO A 230 -19.29 4.03 -14.16
N SER A 231 -18.72 5.13 -14.66
CA SER A 231 -17.67 5.91 -13.98
C SER A 231 -18.25 6.51 -12.70
N GLY A 232 -18.29 5.72 -11.63
CA GLY A 232 -18.98 6.01 -10.38
C GLY A 232 -19.97 4.90 -10.07
N ARG A 233 -19.66 4.09 -9.04
CA ARG A 233 -20.50 2.99 -8.53
C ARG A 233 -21.84 3.54 -8.05
N GLN A 234 -22.84 3.62 -8.93
CA GLN A 234 -24.26 3.67 -8.58
C GLN A 234 -24.81 2.26 -8.78
N LEU A 235 -24.50 1.36 -7.86
CA LEU A 235 -25.30 0.15 -7.70
C LEU A 235 -26.40 0.51 -6.71
N GLU A 236 -27.66 0.30 -7.12
CA GLU A 236 -28.83 0.47 -6.27
C GLU A 236 -28.68 -0.36 -4.98
N GLU A 237 -29.33 0.13 -3.93
CA GLU A 237 -29.36 -0.46 -2.60
C GLU A 237 -30.13 -1.80 -2.64
N GLN A 238 -29.50 -2.83 -3.20
CA GLN A 238 -30.01 -4.19 -3.11
C GLN A 238 -29.63 -4.77 -1.75
N ASP A 239 -30.67 -4.90 -0.94
CA ASP A 239 -30.70 -5.55 0.37
C ASP A 239 -30.57 -7.08 0.18
N GLU A 240 -29.49 -7.54 -0.45
CA GLU A 240 -29.27 -8.98 -0.62
C GLU A 240 -28.48 -9.57 0.55
N THR A 241 -29.21 -10.35 1.32
CA THR A 241 -28.85 -11.11 2.51
C THR A 241 -27.76 -12.17 2.32
N GLU A 242 -26.99 -12.21 1.23
CA GLU A 242 -25.97 -13.23 1.01
C GLU A 242 -24.64 -12.96 1.74
N TRP A 243 -24.04 -14.02 2.26
CA TRP A 243 -22.76 -13.99 2.97
C TRP A 243 -21.63 -14.37 2.00
N PRO A 244 -20.41 -13.79 2.14
CA PRO A 244 -19.31 -14.08 1.22
C PRO A 244 -18.98 -15.59 1.16
N GLU A 245 -18.63 -16.08 -0.03
CA GLU A 245 -18.35 -17.52 -0.27
C GLU A 245 -17.12 -18.03 0.50
N TRP A 246 -16.13 -17.18 0.75
CA TRP A 246 -14.93 -17.52 1.52
C TRP A 246 -15.21 -17.74 3.01
N LEU A 247 -16.39 -17.34 3.50
CA LEU A 247 -16.78 -17.45 4.90
C LEU A 247 -17.57 -18.74 5.16
N SER A 248 -17.02 -19.62 6.01
CA SER A 248 -17.67 -20.89 6.34
C SER A 248 -19.01 -20.69 7.06
N ALA A 249 -19.92 -21.67 6.95
CA ALA A 249 -21.20 -21.63 7.66
C ALA A 249 -21.02 -21.60 9.20
N GLY A 250 -19.91 -22.13 9.72
CA GLY A 250 -19.56 -22.06 11.14
C GLY A 250 -19.19 -20.65 11.58
N ASP A 251 -18.37 -19.95 10.78
CA ASP A 251 -18.00 -18.57 11.05
C ASP A 251 -19.22 -17.64 10.98
N ARG A 252 -20.13 -17.84 10.02
CA ARG A 252 -21.40 -17.09 9.91
C ARG A 252 -22.23 -17.15 11.20
N ARG A 253 -22.36 -18.34 11.82
CA ARG A 253 -23.11 -18.52 13.08
C ARG A 253 -22.41 -17.89 14.27
N LEU A 254 -21.07 -17.95 14.30
CA LEU A 254 -20.26 -17.39 15.37
C LEU A 254 -20.29 -15.85 15.37
N LEU A 255 -20.40 -15.23 14.20
CA LEU A 255 -20.47 -13.78 14.02
C LEU A 255 -21.88 -13.20 14.26
N GLN A 256 -22.91 -14.05 14.23
CA GLN A 256 -24.28 -13.70 14.61
C GLN A 256 -24.56 -13.92 16.11
N ALA A 257 -23.67 -14.60 16.83
CA ALA A 257 -23.84 -14.87 18.25
C ALA A 257 -23.47 -13.65 19.10
N THR A 258 -24.28 -13.34 20.11
CA THR A 258 -23.98 -12.29 21.11
C THR A 258 -22.73 -12.61 21.95
N THR A 259 -22.32 -13.88 21.98
CA THR A 259 -21.10 -14.38 22.63
C THR A 259 -20.33 -15.26 21.67
N VAL A 260 -19.12 -14.84 21.28
CA VAL A 260 -18.18 -15.63 20.49
C VAL A 260 -17.48 -16.65 21.41
N THR A 261 -17.53 -17.94 21.06
CA THR A 261 -16.77 -18.97 21.80
C THR A 261 -15.28 -18.80 21.48
N PRO A 262 -14.42 -18.52 22.46
CA PRO A 262 -12.99 -18.31 22.19
C PRO A 262 -12.27 -19.64 21.95
N ASP A 263 -11.24 -19.61 21.10
CA ASP A 263 -10.33 -20.75 20.92
C ASP A 263 -9.36 -20.85 22.10
N VAL A 264 -8.87 -19.71 22.58
CA VAL A 264 -7.99 -19.61 23.77
C VAL A 264 -8.28 -18.34 24.56
N THR A 265 -7.94 -18.37 25.84
CA THR A 265 -8.10 -17.26 26.78
C THR A 265 -6.75 -16.82 27.33
N VAL A 266 -6.50 -15.52 27.28
CA VAL A 266 -5.38 -14.84 27.94
C VAL A 266 -5.90 -14.21 29.22
N ALA A 267 -5.22 -14.47 30.34
CA ALA A 267 -5.55 -13.87 31.63
C ALA A 267 -4.29 -13.60 32.45
N ALA A 268 -4.05 -12.33 32.79
CA ALA A 268 -2.89 -11.93 33.59
C ALA A 268 -2.87 -12.57 34.99
N ASP A 269 -4.02 -12.95 35.55
CA ASP A 269 -4.17 -13.63 36.83
C ASP A 269 -3.89 -15.15 36.78
N GLY A 270 -3.64 -15.71 35.60
CA GLY A 270 -3.40 -17.13 35.39
C GLY A 270 -4.67 -17.99 35.31
N SER A 271 -5.86 -17.39 35.22
CA SER A 271 -7.14 -18.12 35.07
C SER A 271 -7.46 -18.53 33.62
N GLY A 272 -6.60 -18.20 32.66
CA GLY A 272 -6.73 -18.57 31.24
C GLY A 272 -5.64 -19.54 30.78
N ASP A 273 -5.63 -19.85 29.49
CA ASP A 273 -4.65 -20.74 28.86
C ASP A 273 -3.25 -20.11 28.78
N PHE A 274 -3.18 -18.78 28.61
CA PHE A 274 -1.94 -18.02 28.54
C PHE A 274 -1.95 -16.82 29.50
N ARG A 275 -0.77 -16.35 29.89
CA ARG A 275 -0.63 -15.13 30.71
C ARG A 275 -0.41 -13.88 29.87
N THR A 276 0.17 -14.03 28.69
CA THR A 276 0.47 -12.93 27.77
C THR A 276 -0.26 -13.10 26.44
N VAL A 277 -0.48 -11.98 25.75
CA VAL A 277 -1.12 -11.98 24.44
C VAL A 277 -0.17 -12.57 23.39
N SER A 278 1.12 -12.29 23.50
CA SER A 278 2.17 -12.79 22.60
C SER A 278 2.24 -14.33 22.59
N GLU A 279 2.11 -14.99 23.75
CA GLU A 279 2.05 -16.46 23.82
C GLU A 279 0.83 -17.03 23.08
N ALA A 280 -0.33 -16.41 23.22
CA ALA A 280 -1.55 -16.84 22.53
C ALA A 280 -1.46 -16.66 21.01
N VAL A 281 -0.86 -15.55 20.54
CA VAL A 281 -0.58 -15.34 19.11
C VAL A 281 0.41 -16.37 18.58
N ALA A 282 1.47 -16.66 19.34
CA ALA A 282 2.47 -17.66 18.95
C ALA A 282 1.84 -19.05 18.80
N ALA A 283 0.93 -19.42 19.71
CA ALA A 283 0.24 -20.71 19.71
C ALA A 283 -0.84 -20.86 18.62
N ALA A 284 -1.38 -19.75 18.10
CA ALA A 284 -2.39 -19.81 17.04
C ALA A 284 -1.86 -20.49 15.77
N PRO A 285 -2.71 -21.17 14.98
CA PRO A 285 -2.28 -21.78 13.72
C PRO A 285 -1.81 -20.74 12.69
N GLU A 286 -0.88 -21.13 11.83
CA GLU A 286 -0.44 -20.30 10.71
C GLU A 286 -1.34 -20.55 9.49
N ARG A 287 -1.59 -19.49 8.70
CA ARG A 287 -2.38 -19.48 7.46
C ARG A 287 -3.76 -20.14 7.62
N SER A 288 -4.39 -19.94 8.78
CA SER A 288 -5.72 -20.47 9.06
C SER A 288 -6.76 -19.84 8.13
N THR A 289 -7.57 -20.70 7.51
CA THR A 289 -8.76 -20.28 6.74
C THR A 289 -9.96 -20.01 7.65
N ARG A 290 -9.94 -20.48 8.91
CA ARG A 290 -10.95 -20.23 9.94
C ARG A 290 -10.53 -19.07 10.86
N ARG A 291 -11.53 -18.32 11.35
CA ARG A 291 -11.37 -17.35 12.44
C ARG A 291 -10.80 -18.02 13.70
N TYR A 292 -9.68 -17.53 14.24
CA TYR A 292 -9.14 -17.99 15.52
C TYR A 292 -9.24 -16.87 16.56
N ILE A 293 -10.01 -17.11 17.62
CA ILE A 293 -10.41 -16.09 18.60
C ILE A 293 -9.56 -16.20 19.87
N ILE A 294 -8.87 -15.12 20.19
CA ILE A 294 -8.12 -14.93 21.42
C ILE A 294 -8.95 -14.02 22.33
N LYS A 295 -9.54 -14.59 23.38
CA LYS A 295 -10.20 -13.81 24.44
C LYS A 295 -9.12 -13.26 25.37
N ILE A 296 -9.11 -11.96 25.60
CA ILE A 296 -8.16 -11.29 26.49
C ILE A 296 -8.95 -10.75 27.67
N LYS A 297 -8.78 -11.34 28.85
CA LYS A 297 -9.51 -10.93 30.04
C LYS A 297 -9.05 -9.56 30.54
N ALA A 298 -9.87 -8.91 31.34
CA ALA A 298 -9.55 -7.63 31.96
C ALA A 298 -8.15 -7.65 32.62
N GLY A 299 -7.36 -6.61 32.38
CA GLY A 299 -5.97 -6.51 32.81
C GLY A 299 -5.17 -5.49 32.01
N VAL A 300 -3.98 -5.18 32.52
CA VAL A 300 -2.98 -4.35 31.83
C VAL A 300 -1.81 -5.23 31.43
N TYR A 301 -1.72 -5.52 30.13
CA TYR A 301 -0.72 -6.37 29.51
C TYR A 301 0.44 -5.50 29.01
N ARG A 302 1.60 -5.60 29.69
CA ARG A 302 2.80 -4.80 29.39
C ARG A 302 3.72 -5.56 28.44
N GLU A 303 3.40 -5.50 27.16
CA GLU A 303 4.11 -6.23 26.11
C GLU A 303 4.00 -5.50 24.76
N ASN A 304 4.99 -5.72 23.88
CA ASN A 304 4.86 -5.42 22.46
C ASN A 304 4.39 -6.70 21.77
N VAL A 305 3.27 -6.65 21.05
CA VAL A 305 2.66 -7.81 20.38
C VAL A 305 2.83 -7.68 18.87
N ASP A 306 3.30 -8.74 18.23
CA ASP A 306 3.35 -8.84 16.77
C ASP A 306 2.39 -9.94 16.30
N VAL A 307 1.53 -9.60 15.35
CA VAL A 307 0.67 -10.53 14.62
C VAL A 307 1.22 -10.62 13.18
N PRO A 308 2.20 -11.51 12.95
CA PRO A 308 2.94 -11.54 11.69
C PRO A 308 2.04 -12.00 10.54
N ARG A 309 2.47 -11.74 9.30
CA ARG A 309 1.71 -12.03 8.07
C ARG A 309 1.13 -13.45 8.00
N ARG A 310 1.88 -14.43 8.50
CA ARG A 310 1.46 -15.84 8.52
C ARG A 310 0.34 -16.17 9.52
N LYS A 311 -0.05 -15.28 10.42
CA LYS A 311 -1.11 -15.49 11.41
C LYS A 311 -2.43 -14.88 10.93
N THR A 312 -3.00 -15.46 9.88
CA THR A 312 -4.23 -14.97 9.23
C THR A 312 -5.48 -15.24 10.07
N ASN A 313 -6.53 -14.43 9.87
CA ASN A 313 -7.85 -14.59 10.49
C ASN A 313 -7.86 -14.62 12.03
N LEU A 314 -6.89 -13.94 12.66
CA LEU A 314 -6.90 -13.75 14.12
C LEU A 314 -7.94 -12.73 14.55
N MET A 315 -8.57 -12.96 15.71
CA MET A 315 -9.49 -12.03 16.34
C MET A 315 -9.15 -11.83 17.82
N PHE A 316 -8.90 -10.59 18.22
CA PHE A 316 -8.76 -10.22 19.63
C PHE A 316 -10.10 -9.75 20.19
N VAL A 317 -10.48 -10.29 21.35
CA VAL A 317 -11.72 -9.91 22.05
C VAL A 317 -11.40 -9.58 23.51
N GLY A 318 -11.46 -8.30 23.88
CA GLY A 318 -11.27 -7.88 25.27
C GLY A 318 -12.51 -8.06 26.16
N ASP A 319 -12.38 -7.78 27.46
CA ASP A 319 -13.47 -7.63 28.44
C ASP A 319 -14.02 -6.18 28.52
N GLY A 320 -13.75 -5.38 27.50
CA GLY A 320 -14.16 -3.98 27.42
C GLY A 320 -12.95 -3.06 27.26
N ARG A 321 -13.10 -2.04 26.42
CA ARG A 321 -12.03 -1.11 26.03
C ARG A 321 -11.29 -0.51 27.24
N VAL A 322 -12.00 -0.12 28.30
CA VAL A 322 -11.40 0.45 29.52
C VAL A 322 -10.80 -0.57 30.48
N ASN A 323 -11.13 -1.86 30.32
CA ASN A 323 -10.72 -2.92 31.24
C ASN A 323 -9.58 -3.78 30.70
N THR A 324 -9.38 -3.81 29.38
CA THR A 324 -8.37 -4.65 28.72
C THR A 324 -7.41 -3.75 27.94
N ILE A 325 -6.17 -3.64 28.41
CA ILE A 325 -5.20 -2.68 27.89
C ILE A 325 -3.91 -3.40 27.52
N ILE A 326 -3.48 -3.32 26.27
CA ILE A 326 -2.14 -3.71 25.83
C ILE A 326 -1.29 -2.45 25.74
N THR A 327 -0.17 -2.41 26.47
CA THR A 327 0.65 -1.20 26.58
C THR A 327 2.15 -1.44 26.53
N ALA A 328 2.85 -0.54 25.83
CA ALA A 328 4.31 -0.45 25.79
C ALA A 328 4.75 1.02 25.67
N SER A 329 6.04 1.26 25.41
CA SER A 329 6.62 2.62 25.36
C SER A 329 7.81 2.77 24.38
N ARG A 330 7.91 1.90 23.36
CA ARG A 330 8.93 2.07 22.31
C ARG A 330 8.69 3.38 21.57
N ASN A 331 9.77 4.07 21.20
CA ASN A 331 9.72 5.38 20.59
C ASN A 331 11.00 5.69 19.81
N VAL A 332 10.93 6.71 18.96
CA VAL A 332 12.04 7.12 18.10
C VAL A 332 13.24 7.65 18.88
N VAL A 333 13.02 8.50 19.88
CA VAL A 333 14.09 9.12 20.69
C VAL A 333 14.98 8.07 21.36
N ASP A 334 14.40 6.97 21.83
CA ASP A 334 15.11 5.90 22.53
C ASP A 334 15.66 4.81 21.57
N GLY A 335 15.65 5.08 20.25
CA GLY A 335 16.35 4.29 19.24
C GLY A 335 15.51 3.28 18.46
N SER A 336 14.17 3.34 18.54
CA SER A 336 13.27 2.60 17.64
C SER A 336 13.10 3.34 16.32
N THR A 337 12.76 2.64 15.23
CA THR A 337 12.10 3.31 14.09
C THR A 337 10.64 3.60 14.44
N THR A 338 9.97 4.47 13.67
CA THR A 338 8.51 4.66 13.79
C THR A 338 7.78 3.32 13.57
N PHE A 339 8.16 2.57 12.53
CA PHE A 339 7.57 1.27 12.20
C PHE A 339 7.67 0.24 13.34
N ASN A 340 8.85 0.14 13.97
CA ASN A 340 9.10 -0.79 15.08
C ASN A 340 8.62 -0.30 16.45
N SER A 341 8.15 0.96 16.54
CA SER A 341 7.70 1.55 17.81
C SER A 341 6.31 1.07 18.26
N ALA A 342 5.59 0.38 17.38
CA ALA A 342 4.23 -0.09 17.63
C ALA A 342 4.12 -0.94 18.91
N THR A 343 3.15 -0.62 19.75
CA THR A 343 2.77 -1.48 20.88
C THR A 343 2.15 -2.78 20.36
N VAL A 344 1.24 -2.67 19.38
CA VAL A 344 0.74 -3.82 18.63
C VAL A 344 0.94 -3.58 17.14
N ALA A 345 1.52 -4.56 16.44
CA ALA A 345 1.61 -4.61 14.99
C ALA A 345 0.75 -5.75 14.46
N ALA A 346 -0.20 -5.44 13.57
CA ALA A 346 -1.10 -6.40 12.95
C ALA A 346 -0.90 -6.45 11.44
N VAL A 347 -0.31 -7.54 10.95
CA VAL A 347 0.06 -7.75 9.55
C VAL A 347 -0.67 -8.95 8.93
N GLY A 348 -0.99 -9.98 9.72
CA GLY A 348 -1.73 -11.15 9.24
C GLY A 348 -3.13 -10.82 8.74
N ASP A 349 -3.42 -11.13 7.46
CA ASP A 349 -4.65 -10.75 6.77
C ASP A 349 -5.93 -11.15 7.52
N GLY A 350 -6.95 -10.31 7.40
CA GLY A 350 -8.24 -10.49 8.04
C GLY A 350 -8.20 -10.28 9.55
N PHE A 351 -7.23 -9.54 10.11
CA PHE A 351 -7.17 -9.31 11.55
C PHE A 351 -8.40 -8.53 12.07
N LEU A 352 -8.99 -9.00 13.18
CA LEU A 352 -10.10 -8.34 13.86
C LEU A 352 -9.75 -8.02 15.31
N ALA A 353 -10.21 -6.89 15.82
CA ALA A 353 -10.14 -6.61 17.25
C ALA A 353 -11.40 -5.90 17.75
N ARG A 354 -11.82 -6.25 18.97
CA ARG A 354 -12.91 -5.54 19.65
C ARG A 354 -12.73 -5.43 21.16
N ASP A 355 -13.34 -4.39 21.71
CA ASP A 355 -13.49 -4.18 23.15
C ASP A 355 -12.14 -4.15 23.91
N ILE A 356 -11.11 -3.51 23.33
CA ILE A 356 -9.74 -3.48 23.85
C ILE A 356 -9.03 -2.13 23.60
N THR A 357 -8.08 -1.76 24.46
CA THR A 357 -7.20 -0.59 24.29
C THR A 357 -5.81 -1.00 23.82
N PHE A 358 -5.29 -0.30 22.80
CA PHE A 358 -3.88 -0.29 22.40
C PHE A 358 -3.26 1.05 22.81
N GLN A 359 -2.18 1.02 23.59
CA GLN A 359 -1.61 2.24 24.17
C GLN A 359 -0.09 2.29 24.12
N ASN A 360 0.46 3.41 23.62
CA ASN A 360 1.86 3.74 23.78
C ASN A 360 2.04 4.87 24.81
N THR A 361 2.84 4.62 25.84
CA THR A 361 3.02 5.51 27.00
C THR A 361 4.31 6.34 26.96
N ALA A 362 5.03 6.38 25.83
CA ALA A 362 6.30 7.11 25.72
C ALA A 362 6.18 8.62 26.04
N GLY A 363 5.07 9.25 25.67
CA GLY A 363 4.81 10.67 25.90
C GLY A 363 5.24 11.60 24.76
N PRO A 364 4.83 12.88 24.79
CA PRO A 364 5.00 13.81 23.66
C PRO A 364 6.47 14.21 23.41
N SER A 365 7.32 14.12 24.44
CA SER A 365 8.76 14.43 24.33
C SER A 365 9.59 13.31 23.71
N LYS A 366 8.96 12.17 23.42
CA LYS A 366 9.62 11.01 22.80
C LYS A 366 9.41 10.91 21.29
N HIS A 367 8.78 11.94 20.70
CA HIS A 367 8.42 12.00 19.29
C HIS A 367 7.57 10.78 18.88
N GLN A 368 7.80 10.21 17.71
CA GLN A 368 6.99 9.12 17.15
C GLN A 368 6.98 7.89 18.07
N ALA A 369 5.78 7.45 18.47
CA ALA A 369 5.58 6.34 19.37
C ALA A 369 4.21 5.68 19.13
N VAL A 370 4.20 4.66 18.28
CA VAL A 370 2.96 4.06 17.74
C VAL A 370 2.26 3.18 18.77
N ALA A 371 0.94 3.36 18.93
CA ALA A 371 0.10 2.45 19.73
C ALA A 371 -0.30 1.22 18.91
N LEU A 372 -0.80 1.44 17.69
CA LEU A 372 -1.22 0.38 16.79
C LEU A 372 -0.69 0.64 15.38
N ARG A 373 -0.02 -0.35 14.80
CA ARG A 373 0.35 -0.40 13.37
C ARG A 373 -0.46 -1.49 12.69
N VAL A 374 -1.08 -1.18 11.56
CA VAL A 374 -1.89 -2.12 10.80
C VAL A 374 -1.43 -2.16 9.35
N GLY A 375 -0.97 -3.33 8.92
CA GLY A 375 -0.67 -3.72 7.54
C GLY A 375 -1.41 -4.99 7.13
N SER A 376 -2.53 -5.29 7.79
CA SER A 376 -3.42 -6.42 7.48
C SER A 376 -4.51 -5.97 6.52
N ASP A 377 -4.63 -6.63 5.38
CA ASP A 377 -5.77 -6.42 4.50
C ASP A 377 -7.07 -6.94 5.13
N LEU A 378 -8.19 -6.34 4.75
CA LEU A 378 -9.53 -6.68 5.25
C LEU A 378 -9.61 -6.71 6.79
N SER A 379 -8.92 -5.79 7.45
CA SER A 379 -8.88 -5.70 8.91
C SER A 379 -9.95 -4.76 9.46
N ALA A 380 -10.55 -5.12 10.60
CA ALA A 380 -11.56 -4.28 11.23
C ALA A 380 -11.43 -4.19 12.75
N PHE A 381 -11.78 -3.02 13.29
CA PHE A 381 -11.67 -2.67 14.70
C PHE A 381 -13.01 -2.12 15.21
N TYR A 382 -13.56 -2.72 16.27
CA TYR A 382 -14.85 -2.34 16.83
C TYR A 382 -14.75 -2.02 18.32
N ARG A 383 -15.09 -0.79 18.73
CA ARG A 383 -14.99 -0.35 20.14
C ARG A 383 -13.58 -0.52 20.71
N CYS A 384 -12.57 -0.12 19.95
CA CYS A 384 -11.18 -0.10 20.39
C CYS A 384 -10.73 1.32 20.77
N ASP A 385 -9.80 1.42 21.71
CA ASP A 385 -9.07 2.68 21.98
C ASP A 385 -7.65 2.59 21.41
N MET A 386 -7.23 3.64 20.70
CA MET A 386 -5.85 3.83 20.27
C MET A 386 -5.34 5.12 20.91
N LEU A 387 -4.44 4.97 21.89
CA LEU A 387 -4.04 6.07 22.77
C LEU A 387 -2.52 6.26 22.76
N ALA A 388 -2.04 7.39 22.26
CA ALA A 388 -0.65 7.81 22.41
C ALA A 388 -0.54 9.35 22.32
N TYR A 389 0.58 9.84 21.78
CA TYR A 389 0.81 11.25 21.48
C TYR A 389 1.08 11.39 19.98
N GLN A 390 2.35 11.48 19.57
CA GLN A 390 2.71 11.58 18.17
C GLN A 390 2.65 10.19 17.52
N ASP A 391 2.10 10.12 16.30
CA ASP A 391 2.02 8.89 15.48
C ASP A 391 1.21 7.76 16.15
N THR A 392 0.05 8.08 16.74
CA THR A 392 -0.74 7.12 17.55
C THR A 392 -1.18 5.89 16.78
N LEU A 393 -1.83 6.08 15.63
CA LEU A 393 -2.36 5.02 14.78
C LEU A 393 -1.69 5.06 13.41
N TYR A 394 -0.90 4.03 13.12
CA TYR A 394 -0.26 3.85 11.83
C TYR A 394 -1.11 2.93 10.96
N VAL A 395 -1.98 3.54 10.14
CA VAL A 395 -2.73 2.86 9.07
C VAL A 395 -1.81 2.62 7.87
N HIS A 396 -0.85 1.71 8.05
CA HIS A 396 0.31 1.54 7.18
C HIS A 396 -0.08 1.27 5.73
N SER A 397 -0.76 0.17 5.46
CA SER A 397 -1.09 -0.29 4.10
C SER A 397 -2.40 -1.10 4.06
N LEU A 398 -2.87 -1.43 2.84
CA LEU A 398 -4.03 -2.29 2.56
C LEU A 398 -5.38 -1.72 3.08
N ARG A 399 -6.46 -2.51 3.04
CA ARG A 399 -7.83 -2.05 3.35
C ARG A 399 -8.17 -2.25 4.82
N GLN A 400 -8.68 -1.20 5.47
CA GLN A 400 -8.91 -1.17 6.91
C GLN A 400 -10.22 -0.46 7.27
N PHE A 401 -10.90 -0.93 8.33
CA PHE A 401 -12.15 -0.36 8.82
C PHE A 401 -12.17 -0.18 10.34
N TYR A 402 -12.58 0.99 10.79
CA TYR A 402 -12.64 1.36 12.22
C TYR A 402 -14.04 1.87 12.55
N ILE A 403 -14.71 1.25 13.53
CA ILE A 403 -16.08 1.59 13.90
C ILE A 403 -16.23 1.73 15.42
N GLU A 404 -16.85 2.82 15.87
CA GLU A 404 -17.06 3.11 17.31
C GLU A 404 -15.77 3.14 18.16
N CYS A 405 -14.64 3.44 17.52
CA CYS A 405 -13.34 3.54 18.17
C CYS A 405 -13.09 4.94 18.75
N LEU A 406 -12.15 5.05 19.68
CA LEU A 406 -11.58 6.31 20.16
C LEU A 406 -10.13 6.36 19.74
N ILE A 407 -9.74 7.41 19.03
CA ILE A 407 -8.36 7.65 18.65
C ILE A 407 -7.96 8.99 19.26
N ALA A 408 -6.91 8.98 20.08
CA ALA A 408 -6.42 10.18 20.75
C ALA A 408 -4.91 10.35 20.63
N GLY A 409 -4.50 11.53 20.16
CA GLY A 409 -3.10 11.86 19.92
C GLY A 409 -2.86 13.34 19.62
N THR A 410 -1.66 13.67 19.12
CA THR A 410 -1.17 15.05 18.97
C THR A 410 -0.73 15.36 17.54
N VAL A 411 0.56 15.15 17.23
CA VAL A 411 1.14 15.30 15.91
C VAL A 411 0.87 14.02 15.12
N ASP A 412 0.34 14.17 13.90
CA ASP A 412 0.16 13.13 12.89
C ASP A 412 -0.46 11.83 13.42
N PHE A 413 -1.48 11.94 14.28
CA PHE A 413 -1.86 10.80 15.10
C PHE A 413 -2.70 9.74 14.39
N ILE A 414 -3.16 10.00 13.17
CA ILE A 414 -3.64 9.01 12.20
C ILE A 414 -2.84 9.19 10.90
N PHE A 415 -1.92 8.28 10.61
CA PHE A 415 -0.98 8.44 9.49
C PHE A 415 -0.73 7.12 8.77
N GLY A 416 -0.22 7.22 7.54
CA GLY A 416 0.08 6.05 6.70
C GLY A 416 -0.55 6.13 5.31
N ASN A 417 -0.51 5.00 4.60
CA ASN A 417 -0.94 4.88 3.21
C ASN A 417 -1.90 3.70 2.98
N ALA A 418 -2.68 3.30 3.99
CA ALA A 418 -3.79 2.38 3.82
C ALA A 418 -4.96 3.01 3.04
N ALA A 419 -5.88 2.17 2.58
CA ALA A 419 -7.26 2.57 2.30
C ALA A 419 -8.07 2.37 3.60
N ALA A 420 -8.16 3.41 4.43
CA ALA A 420 -8.74 3.33 5.77
C ALA A 420 -10.02 4.15 5.89
N VAL A 421 -11.10 3.50 6.36
CA VAL A 421 -12.39 4.16 6.63
C VAL A 421 -12.69 4.11 8.13
N PHE A 422 -12.93 5.29 8.71
CA PHE A 422 -13.36 5.48 10.08
C PHE A 422 -14.83 5.87 10.09
N GLN A 423 -15.67 5.08 10.78
CA GLN A 423 -17.09 5.34 10.94
C GLN A 423 -17.45 5.47 12.40
N ASN A 424 -18.31 6.43 12.73
CA ASN A 424 -18.86 6.60 14.08
C ASN A 424 -17.78 6.62 15.19
N CYS A 425 -16.57 7.11 14.91
CA CYS A 425 -15.46 7.15 15.85
C CYS A 425 -15.39 8.51 16.58
N ASP A 426 -14.78 8.51 17.76
CA ASP A 426 -14.35 9.69 18.49
C ASP A 426 -12.86 9.95 18.17
N VAL A 427 -12.55 11.11 17.63
CA VAL A 427 -11.21 11.49 17.18
C VAL A 427 -10.79 12.72 17.96
N HIS A 428 -10.00 12.53 19.02
CA HIS A 428 -9.71 13.58 19.99
C HIS A 428 -8.25 14.00 19.96
N ALA A 429 -8.01 15.25 19.57
CA ALA A 429 -6.70 15.86 19.77
C ALA A 429 -6.45 16.05 21.27
N ARG A 430 -5.20 15.83 21.72
CA ARG A 430 -4.79 16.03 23.11
C ARG A 430 -3.73 17.11 23.25
N ARG A 431 -3.40 17.47 24.49
CA ARG A 431 -2.41 18.53 24.75
C ARG A 431 -1.00 18.06 24.32
N PRO A 432 -0.33 18.75 23.37
CA PRO A 432 1.03 18.42 22.97
C PRO A 432 2.07 19.16 23.83
N ASN A 433 3.36 19.05 23.47
CA ASN A 433 4.38 19.89 24.10
C ASN A 433 4.26 21.36 23.68
N PRO A 434 4.75 22.31 24.51
CA PRO A 434 4.84 23.72 24.14
C PRO A 434 5.47 23.92 22.75
N GLY A 435 4.85 24.76 21.92
CA GLY A 435 5.32 25.08 20.56
C GLY A 435 4.92 24.07 19.48
N GLN A 436 4.40 22.89 19.84
CA GLN A 436 3.86 21.95 18.87
C GLN A 436 2.44 22.32 18.43
N ARG A 437 2.03 21.76 17.29
CA ARG A 437 0.68 21.85 16.72
C ARG A 437 0.16 20.44 16.52
N ASN A 438 -1.13 20.26 16.71
CA ASN A 438 -1.77 18.96 16.49
C ASN A 438 -2.19 18.81 15.02
N MET A 439 -2.05 17.59 14.51
CA MET A 439 -2.51 17.19 13.17
C MET A 439 -3.29 15.89 13.32
N VAL A 440 -4.58 15.92 12.96
CA VAL A 440 -5.40 14.71 13.00
C VAL A 440 -4.87 13.67 12.01
N THR A 441 -4.61 14.07 10.76
CA THR A 441 -4.07 13.16 9.74
C THR A 441 -2.72 13.60 9.17
N ALA A 442 -1.91 12.61 8.79
CA ALA A 442 -0.76 12.77 7.90
C ALA A 442 -0.76 11.64 6.87
N GLN A 443 -1.52 11.82 5.79
CA GLN A 443 -1.71 10.76 4.80
C GLN A 443 -0.53 10.72 3.82
N GLY A 444 -0.06 9.50 3.54
CA GLY A 444 1.21 9.23 2.86
C GLY A 444 1.09 8.64 1.45
N ARG A 445 0.07 9.01 0.66
CA ARG A 445 -0.03 8.57 -0.74
C ARG A 445 0.98 9.30 -1.63
N ASP A 446 1.81 8.57 -2.35
CA ASP A 446 2.91 9.13 -3.16
C ASP A 446 2.81 8.79 -4.67
N ASP A 447 1.78 8.04 -5.08
CA ASP A 447 1.44 7.83 -6.49
C ASP A 447 -0.09 8.05 -6.71
N PRO A 448 -0.50 8.83 -7.73
CA PRO A 448 -1.91 9.13 -7.98
C PRO A 448 -2.76 7.89 -8.34
N ASN A 449 -2.13 6.81 -8.82
CA ASN A 449 -2.78 5.55 -9.16
C ASN A 449 -3.01 4.64 -7.94
N GLN A 450 -2.40 4.94 -6.79
CA GLN A 450 -2.69 4.24 -5.55
C GLN A 450 -4.15 4.48 -5.13
N ASN A 451 -4.82 3.41 -4.74
CA ASN A 451 -6.22 3.42 -4.30
C ASN A 451 -6.36 3.72 -2.79
N THR A 452 -5.38 4.41 -2.21
CA THR A 452 -5.22 4.60 -0.76
C THR A 452 -5.68 5.98 -0.28
N GLY A 453 -5.91 6.14 1.02
CA GLY A 453 -6.36 7.39 1.62
C GLY A 453 -7.04 7.17 2.97
N ILE A 454 -7.27 8.27 3.69
CA ILE A 454 -7.98 8.26 4.97
C ILE A 454 -9.36 8.88 4.78
N VAL A 455 -10.41 8.14 5.12
CA VAL A 455 -11.79 8.65 5.13
C VAL A 455 -12.33 8.64 6.55
N ILE A 456 -12.78 9.79 7.03
CA ILE A 456 -13.41 9.98 8.34
C ILE A 456 -14.88 10.33 8.10
N GLN A 457 -15.78 9.37 8.34
CA GLN A 457 -17.21 9.49 8.06
C GLN A 457 -18.04 9.38 9.35
N LYS A 458 -19.05 10.24 9.53
CA LYS A 458 -19.97 10.16 10.69
C LYS A 458 -19.25 10.15 12.05
N CYS A 459 -18.08 10.78 12.14
CA CYS A 459 -17.24 10.79 13.34
C CYS A 459 -17.41 12.09 14.14
N ARG A 460 -16.82 12.13 15.33
CA ARG A 460 -16.79 13.29 16.22
C ARG A 460 -15.34 13.73 16.42
N ILE A 461 -14.97 14.87 15.83
CA ILE A 461 -13.63 15.44 15.91
C ILE A 461 -13.60 16.50 17.02
N GLY A 462 -12.83 16.20 18.06
CA GLY A 462 -12.88 16.87 19.35
C GLY A 462 -11.51 17.09 19.99
N ALA A 463 -11.55 17.51 21.25
CA ALA A 463 -10.40 17.67 22.12
C ALA A 463 -10.60 16.85 23.40
N THR A 464 -9.51 16.32 23.95
CA THR A 464 -9.51 15.85 25.34
C THR A 464 -9.60 17.05 26.29
N SER A 465 -10.02 16.79 27.54
CA SER A 465 -10.27 17.85 28.54
C SER A 465 -9.03 18.70 28.85
N ASP A 466 -7.85 18.09 28.84
CA ASP A 466 -6.57 18.76 29.07
C ASP A 466 -6.18 19.73 27.94
N LEU A 467 -6.56 19.47 26.68
CA LEU A 467 -6.40 20.39 25.56
C LEU A 467 -7.46 21.48 25.59
N GLN A 468 -8.72 21.13 25.87
CA GLN A 468 -9.83 22.09 25.89
C GLN A 468 -9.57 23.25 26.85
N ALA A 469 -8.94 22.98 28.01
CA ALA A 469 -8.55 23.99 29.00
C ALA A 469 -7.51 25.01 28.49
N VAL A 470 -6.75 24.67 27.44
CA VAL A 470 -5.65 25.48 26.90
C VAL A 470 -5.72 25.60 25.37
N LYS A 471 -6.92 25.47 24.79
CA LYS A 471 -7.12 25.39 23.33
C LYS A 471 -6.56 26.59 22.55
N ASN A 472 -6.53 27.77 23.17
CA ASN A 472 -5.97 28.97 22.55
C ASN A 472 -4.43 28.98 22.50
N SER A 473 -3.77 28.05 23.19
CA SER A 473 -2.31 27.92 23.21
C SER A 473 -1.78 26.88 22.22
N PHE A 474 -2.65 26.05 21.64
CA PHE A 474 -2.26 24.94 20.77
C PHE A 474 -3.20 24.80 19.59
N SER A 475 -2.72 25.15 18.39
CA SER A 475 -3.50 24.96 17.16
C SER A 475 -3.64 23.49 16.81
N THR A 476 -4.83 23.09 16.37
CA THR A 476 -5.13 21.75 15.85
C THR A 476 -5.67 21.86 14.42
N TYR A 477 -5.19 21.01 13.52
CA TYR A 477 -5.61 20.94 12.12
C TYR A 477 -6.11 19.55 11.77
N LEU A 478 -6.96 19.46 10.74
CA LEU A 478 -7.50 18.23 10.19
C LEU A 478 -6.40 17.34 9.59
N GLY A 479 -5.32 17.93 9.08
CA GLY A 479 -4.14 17.18 8.67
C GLY A 479 -3.14 17.99 7.85
N ARG A 480 -2.07 17.31 7.42
CA ARG A 480 -0.99 17.85 6.57
C ARG A 480 -0.42 16.80 5.60
N PRO A 481 0.03 17.17 4.40
CA PRO A 481 0.34 16.21 3.33
C PRO A 481 1.74 15.60 3.48
N TRP A 482 1.84 14.43 4.12
CA TRP A 482 3.12 13.75 4.31
C TRP A 482 3.80 13.36 2.98
N LYS A 483 3.01 13.04 1.95
CA LYS A 483 3.49 12.65 0.61
C LYS A 483 2.74 13.40 -0.49
N GLN A 484 3.28 13.39 -1.71
CA GLN A 484 2.92 14.32 -2.78
C GLN A 484 1.44 14.25 -3.19
N TYR A 485 0.82 13.07 -3.09
CA TYR A 485 -0.56 12.83 -3.51
C TYR A 485 -1.50 12.57 -2.32
N SER A 486 -1.14 13.09 -1.13
CA SER A 486 -1.88 12.93 0.11
C SER A 486 -3.39 13.06 -0.09
N ARG A 487 -4.17 12.10 0.44
CA ARG A 487 -5.62 12.02 0.25
C ARG A 487 -6.34 11.78 1.57
N THR A 488 -7.07 12.79 2.04
CA THR A 488 -7.91 12.71 3.25
C THR A 488 -9.29 13.30 2.97
N VAL A 489 -10.33 12.58 3.38
CA VAL A 489 -11.74 13.02 3.24
C VAL A 489 -12.40 13.00 4.61
N ILE A 490 -13.05 14.10 4.98
CA ILE A 490 -13.83 14.20 6.23
C ILE A 490 -15.27 14.55 5.87
N MET A 491 -16.18 13.63 6.15
CA MET A 491 -17.57 13.77 5.73
C MET A 491 -18.58 13.41 6.81
N GLN A 492 -19.72 14.09 6.80
CA GLN A 492 -20.86 13.85 7.70
C GLN A 492 -20.47 13.83 9.18
N SER A 493 -19.39 14.52 9.53
CA SER A 493 -18.77 14.46 10.85
C SER A 493 -19.08 15.73 11.64
N VAL A 494 -19.09 15.61 12.97
CA VAL A 494 -19.18 16.75 13.88
C VAL A 494 -17.78 17.23 14.20
N ILE A 495 -17.47 18.48 13.89
CA ILE A 495 -16.16 19.10 14.09
C ILE A 495 -16.31 20.21 15.12
N SER A 496 -15.65 20.08 16.27
CA SER A 496 -15.63 21.11 17.32
C SER A 496 -14.70 22.28 16.97
N GLU A 497 -14.78 23.35 17.75
CA GLU A 497 -14.00 24.59 17.56
C GLU A 497 -12.50 24.43 17.83
N ILE A 498 -12.05 23.23 18.23
CA ILE A 498 -10.63 22.95 18.38
C ILE A 498 -9.88 23.05 17.04
N ILE A 499 -10.57 22.77 15.93
CA ILE A 499 -10.00 22.83 14.59
C ILE A 499 -9.83 24.28 14.17
N HIS A 500 -8.59 24.64 13.83
CA HIS A 500 -8.23 25.97 13.34
C HIS A 500 -9.04 26.30 12.06
N PRO A 501 -9.51 27.56 11.86
CA PRO A 501 -10.35 27.92 10.71
C PRO A 501 -9.78 27.58 9.33
N ALA A 502 -8.45 27.63 9.18
CA ALA A 502 -7.73 27.18 7.98
C ALA A 502 -7.98 25.70 7.62
N GLY A 503 -8.34 24.87 8.60
CA GLY A 503 -8.65 23.45 8.47
C GLY A 503 -7.40 22.58 8.33
N TRP A 504 -6.56 22.88 7.35
CA TRP A 504 -5.42 22.06 6.95
C TRP A 504 -4.11 22.83 7.13
N PHE A 505 -2.99 22.10 7.24
CA PHE A 505 -1.67 22.69 7.44
C PHE A 505 -0.65 22.19 6.41
N GLU A 506 0.26 23.07 5.99
CA GLU A 506 1.31 22.76 5.02
C GLU A 506 2.30 21.74 5.61
N TRP A 507 2.88 20.89 4.77
CA TRP A 507 4.00 20.05 5.19
C TRP A 507 5.29 20.85 5.18
N GLU A 508 5.65 21.40 4.02
CA GLU A 508 6.79 22.29 3.81
C GLU A 508 6.55 23.16 2.56
N GLY A 509 6.44 24.48 2.73
CA GLY A 509 6.21 25.41 1.62
C GLY A 509 4.98 25.04 0.79
N ASP A 510 5.15 25.01 -0.54
CA ASP A 510 4.12 24.66 -1.52
C ASP A 510 4.08 23.16 -1.87
N PHE A 511 4.83 22.31 -1.17
CA PHE A 511 4.85 20.87 -1.39
C PHE A 511 3.43 20.27 -1.33
N ALA A 512 3.09 19.48 -2.34
CA ALA A 512 1.83 18.75 -2.51
C ALA A 512 0.54 19.59 -2.64
N LEU A 513 0.57 20.92 -2.45
CA LEU A 513 -0.65 21.74 -2.37
C LEU A 513 -1.51 21.69 -3.64
N ASP A 514 -0.89 21.42 -4.79
CA ASP A 514 -1.56 21.29 -6.09
C ASP A 514 -2.02 19.86 -6.45
N THR A 515 -1.46 18.85 -5.78
CA THR A 515 -1.62 17.43 -6.13
C THR A 515 -2.37 16.62 -5.06
N LEU A 516 -2.42 17.11 -3.83
CA LEU A 516 -3.17 16.50 -2.74
C LEU A 516 -4.68 16.49 -3.03
N THR A 517 -5.41 15.64 -2.31
CA THR A 517 -6.88 15.52 -2.38
C THR A 517 -7.45 15.63 -0.96
N TYR A 518 -7.70 16.87 -0.52
CA TYR A 518 -8.39 17.14 0.74
C TYR A 518 -9.82 17.55 0.50
N ARG A 519 -10.74 16.87 1.18
CA ARG A 519 -12.17 17.02 0.96
C ARG A 519 -12.94 17.13 2.26
N GLU A 520 -13.92 18.03 2.28
CA GLU A 520 -14.92 18.15 3.33
C GLU A 520 -16.33 18.04 2.73
N HIS A 521 -17.23 17.28 3.37
CA HIS A 521 -18.60 17.10 2.87
C HIS A 521 -19.62 17.00 4.01
N GLN A 522 -20.62 17.89 4.04
CA GLN A 522 -21.73 17.85 5.00
C GLN A 522 -21.29 17.69 6.48
N ASN A 523 -20.15 18.29 6.85
CA ASN A 523 -19.73 18.36 8.24
C ASN A 523 -20.57 19.41 8.98
N ASN A 524 -20.74 19.23 10.29
CA ASN A 524 -21.43 20.18 11.16
C ASN A 524 -20.61 20.44 12.43
N GLY A 525 -21.04 21.37 13.29
CA GLY A 525 -20.32 21.78 14.50
C GLY A 525 -19.53 23.07 14.31
N SER A 526 -19.03 23.61 15.42
CA SER A 526 -18.39 24.92 15.49
C SER A 526 -17.10 25.05 14.67
N GLY A 527 -16.39 23.94 14.39
CA GLY A 527 -15.19 23.90 13.56
C GLY A 527 -15.43 23.53 12.09
N ALA A 528 -16.67 23.25 11.69
CA ALA A 528 -16.99 22.77 10.34
C ALA A 528 -17.09 23.87 9.28
N GLY A 529 -17.10 25.15 9.68
CA GLY A 529 -17.22 26.28 8.74
C GLY A 529 -16.07 26.34 7.75
N THR A 530 -16.37 26.38 6.44
CA THR A 530 -15.37 26.28 5.37
C THR A 530 -14.95 27.63 4.77
N SER A 531 -15.54 28.76 5.19
CA SER A 531 -15.31 30.08 4.59
C SER A 531 -13.89 30.63 4.75
N ASN A 532 -13.13 30.12 5.73
CA ASN A 532 -11.76 30.55 6.04
C ASN A 532 -10.73 29.43 5.82
N ARG A 533 -11.11 28.38 5.09
CA ARG A 533 -10.20 27.29 4.76
C ARG A 533 -9.10 27.76 3.81
N VAL A 534 -8.01 27.00 3.78
CA VAL A 534 -6.91 27.19 2.82
C VAL A 534 -7.41 27.28 1.37
N THR A 535 -6.66 28.00 0.53
CA THR A 535 -7.00 28.23 -0.89
C THR A 535 -6.21 27.31 -1.84
N TRP A 536 -5.71 26.19 -1.35
CA TRP A 536 -4.91 25.26 -2.14
C TRP A 536 -5.76 24.58 -3.22
N LYS A 537 -5.17 24.34 -4.40
CA LYS A 537 -5.85 23.66 -5.50
C LYS A 537 -6.30 22.24 -5.13
N GLY A 538 -5.54 21.55 -4.29
CA GLY A 538 -5.86 20.20 -3.81
C GLY A 538 -7.00 20.14 -2.79
N TYR A 539 -7.40 21.26 -2.18
CA TYR A 539 -8.51 21.34 -1.22
C TYR A 539 -9.82 21.71 -1.91
N MET A 540 -10.89 20.97 -1.63
CA MET A 540 -12.24 21.28 -2.15
C MET A 540 -13.34 20.88 -1.16
N VAL A 541 -14.43 21.64 -1.12
CA VAL A 541 -15.69 21.22 -0.48
C VAL A 541 -16.47 20.39 -1.49
N ILE A 542 -16.84 19.16 -1.14
CA ILE A 542 -17.62 18.29 -2.03
C ILE A 542 -19.07 18.79 -2.05
N THR A 543 -19.57 19.11 -3.24
CA THR A 543 -20.95 19.54 -3.47
C THR A 543 -21.82 18.49 -4.13
N THR A 544 -21.24 17.42 -4.70
CA THR A 544 -21.98 16.36 -5.39
C THR A 544 -22.03 15.08 -4.57
N VAL A 545 -23.21 14.43 -4.57
CA VAL A 545 -23.40 13.13 -3.90
C VAL A 545 -22.50 12.07 -4.53
N ALA A 546 -22.33 12.07 -5.85
CA ALA A 546 -21.53 11.09 -6.57
C ALA A 546 -20.04 11.08 -6.12
N GLU A 547 -19.43 12.26 -5.94
CA GLU A 547 -18.06 12.35 -5.42
C GLU A 547 -18.00 11.85 -3.97
N ALA A 548 -18.91 12.29 -3.09
CA ALA A 548 -18.94 11.84 -1.70
C ALA A 548 -19.13 10.31 -1.58
N GLN A 549 -20.00 9.75 -2.41
CA GLN A 549 -20.31 8.32 -2.44
C GLN A 549 -19.09 7.47 -2.81
N SER A 550 -18.15 7.98 -3.61
CA SER A 550 -16.90 7.29 -3.96
C SER A 550 -15.99 7.01 -2.74
N TYR A 551 -16.14 7.79 -1.67
CA TYR A 551 -15.37 7.64 -0.43
C TYR A 551 -16.06 6.79 0.64
N THR A 552 -17.27 6.28 0.39
CA THR A 552 -17.99 5.42 1.34
C THR A 552 -17.35 4.03 1.46
N ALA A 553 -17.65 3.30 2.53
CA ALA A 553 -17.07 1.98 2.78
C ALA A 553 -17.29 1.01 1.60
N ARG A 554 -18.46 1.02 0.94
CA ARG A 554 -18.71 0.19 -0.25
C ARG A 554 -17.71 0.46 -1.37
N ASN A 555 -17.45 1.74 -1.65
CA ASN A 555 -16.72 2.14 -2.85
C ASN A 555 -15.22 2.25 -2.61
N PHE A 556 -14.81 2.70 -1.42
CA PHE A 556 -13.41 2.99 -1.13
C PHE A 556 -12.62 1.75 -0.68
N ILE A 557 -13.28 0.80 -0.01
CA ILE A 557 -12.64 -0.41 0.56
C ILE A 557 -13.36 -1.71 0.17
N ALA A 558 -14.22 -1.67 -0.86
CA ALA A 558 -15.05 -2.81 -1.28
C ALA A 558 -15.84 -3.44 -0.12
N GLY A 559 -16.34 -2.61 0.81
CA GLY A 559 -16.81 -3.05 2.12
C GLY A 559 -17.96 -4.06 2.08
N ASP A 560 -18.78 -4.04 1.04
CA ASP A 560 -19.86 -5.01 0.82
C ASP A 560 -19.36 -6.45 0.64
N SER A 561 -18.15 -6.63 0.11
CA SER A 561 -17.56 -7.96 -0.10
C SER A 561 -17.03 -8.64 1.17
N TRP A 562 -16.79 -7.90 2.26
CA TRP A 562 -16.10 -8.44 3.43
C TRP A 562 -16.57 -7.95 4.80
N LEU A 563 -17.13 -6.74 4.93
CA LEU A 563 -17.48 -6.19 6.27
C LEU A 563 -18.55 -7.01 6.97
N LYS A 564 -19.52 -7.56 6.23
CA LYS A 564 -20.54 -8.45 6.78
C LYS A 564 -19.92 -9.65 7.50
N ALA A 565 -18.85 -10.21 6.95
CA ALA A 565 -18.11 -11.34 7.52
C ALA A 565 -17.31 -11.01 8.78
N THR A 566 -17.27 -9.74 9.22
CA THR A 566 -16.62 -9.36 10.48
C THR A 566 -17.56 -9.48 11.68
N GLY A 567 -18.88 -9.51 11.45
CA GLY A 567 -19.89 -9.44 12.51
C GLY A 567 -19.96 -8.08 13.23
N PHE A 568 -19.19 -7.08 12.80
CA PHE A 568 -19.22 -5.73 13.35
C PHE A 568 -20.27 -4.87 12.65
N PRO A 569 -20.81 -3.81 13.30
CA PRO A 569 -21.68 -2.86 12.62
C PRO A 569 -20.90 -2.10 11.54
N PHE A 570 -21.58 -1.73 10.45
CA PHE A 570 -21.03 -0.89 9.38
C PHE A 570 -22.15 -0.16 8.64
N SER A 571 -21.79 0.92 7.93
CA SER A 571 -22.64 1.60 6.96
C SER A 571 -21.93 1.60 5.61
N LEU A 572 -22.58 1.09 4.56
CA LEU A 572 -21.95 0.98 3.24
C LEU A 572 -21.93 2.30 2.46
N GLY A 573 -22.93 3.16 2.70
CA GLY A 573 -23.13 4.42 1.96
C GLY A 573 -23.01 5.68 2.82
N LEU A 574 -23.56 6.78 2.28
CA LEU A 574 -23.70 8.07 2.94
C LEU A 574 -24.72 8.01 4.09
#